data_AF-A0A7W7QBM4-F1
#
_entry.id   AF-A0A7W7QBM4-F1
#
_cell.length_a   1.000
_cell.length_b   1.000
_cell.length_c   1.000
_cell.angle_alpha   90.00
_cell.angle_beta   90.00
_cell.angle_gamma   90.00
#
_symmetry.space_group_name_H-M   'P 1'
#
loop_
_entity.id
_entity.type
_entity.pdbx_description
1 polymer ?
#
loop_
_entity_poly.entity_id
_entity_poly.type
_entity_poly.pdbx_seq_one_letter_code
_entity_poly.pdbx_strand_id
1 'polypeptide(L)' 'MADRSGLSIRTISDLERGRTTTPQRRSIELLADALCVDGDSLEQLQQAARRRSVAQCPACSARWQLDELVRREKHG' A
#
# COMPACT_ATOMS: atom_id res chain seq x y z
N MET A 1 4.68 18.73 -7.85
CA MET A 1 4.89 17.28 -7.63
C MET A 1 5.04 16.50 -8.93
N ALA A 2 4.08 16.55 -9.88
CA ALA A 2 4.14 15.80 -11.14
C ALA A 2 5.46 15.94 -11.91
N ASP A 3 5.89 17.18 -12.11
CA ASP A 3 7.14 17.50 -12.79
C ASP A 3 8.37 16.92 -12.07
N ARG A 4 8.39 17.01 -10.73
CA ARG A 4 9.50 16.53 -9.89
C ARG A 4 9.58 15.00 -9.79
N SER A 5 8.45 14.31 -9.81
CA SER A 5 8.42 12.83 -9.70
C SER A 5 8.40 12.11 -11.04
N GLY A 6 8.26 12.83 -12.16
CA GLY A 6 8.04 12.23 -13.48
C GLY A 6 6.72 11.43 -13.58
N LEU A 7 5.81 11.59 -12.61
CA LEU A 7 4.50 10.96 -12.61
C LEU A 7 3.45 11.93 -13.17
N SER A 8 2.49 11.41 -13.92
CA SER A 8 1.36 12.20 -14.41
C SER A 8 0.54 12.78 -13.25
N ILE A 9 0.00 13.98 -13.45
CA ILE A 9 -0.95 14.63 -12.50
C ILE A 9 -2.10 13.66 -12.16
N ARG A 10 -2.61 12.94 -13.15
CA ARG A 10 -3.66 11.93 -12.98
C ARG A 10 -3.26 10.84 -11.98
N THR A 11 -2.03 10.31 -12.10
CA THR A 11 -1.48 9.26 -11.23
C THR A 11 -1.35 9.77 -9.80
N ILE A 12 -0.79 10.97 -9.61
CA ILE A 12 -0.68 11.59 -8.28
C ILE A 12 -2.07 11.82 -7.68
N SER A 13 -3.00 12.37 -8.47
CA SER A 13 -4.38 12.62 -8.08
C SER A 13 -5.12 11.34 -7.64
N ASP A 14 -4.87 10.21 -8.30
CA ASP A 14 -5.41 8.90 -7.91
C ASP A 14 -4.77 8.36 -6.63
N LEU A 15 -3.46 8.54 -6.45
CA LEU A 15 -2.75 8.13 -5.23
C LEU A 15 -3.24 8.93 -4.01
N GLU A 16 -3.38 10.25 -4.15
CA GLU A 16 -3.88 11.15 -3.10
C GLU A 16 -5.31 10.82 -2.69
N ARG A 17 -6.16 10.50 -3.68
CA ARG A 17 -7.58 10.15 -3.45
C ARG A 17 -7.76 8.68 -3.07
N GLY A 18 -6.69 7.91 -2.97
CA GLY A 18 -6.74 6.47 -2.70
C GLY A 18 -7.47 5.65 -3.77
N ARG A 19 -7.63 6.19 -4.99
CA ARG A 19 -8.19 5.47 -6.14
C ARG A 19 -7.20 4.46 -6.71
N THR A 20 -5.90 4.74 -6.61
CA THR A 20 -4.86 3.73 -6.81
C THR A 20 -4.64 2.99 -5.52
N THR A 21 -5.11 1.76 -5.49
CA THR A 21 -5.22 0.98 -4.27
C THR A 21 -4.02 0.01 -4.13
N THR A 22 -3.39 -0.37 -5.25
CA THR A 22 -2.14 -1.14 -5.36
C THR A 22 -1.07 -0.37 -6.15
N PRO A 23 -0.45 0.66 -5.55
CA PRO A 23 0.57 1.46 -6.25
C PRO A 23 1.82 0.62 -6.57
N GLN A 24 2.39 0.85 -7.76
CA GLN A 24 3.65 0.21 -8.15
C GLN A 24 4.80 0.71 -7.27
N ARG A 25 5.70 -0.18 -6.86
CA ARG A 25 6.86 0.16 -6.02
C ARG A 25 7.68 1.31 -6.62
N ARG A 26 7.94 1.27 -7.94
CA ARG A 26 8.68 2.32 -8.65
C ARG A 26 8.00 3.69 -8.57
N SER A 27 6.66 3.75 -8.57
CA SER A 27 5.93 5.01 -8.41
C SER A 27 6.05 5.58 -7.00
N ILE A 28 6.13 4.72 -5.99
CA ILE A 28 6.37 5.14 -4.60
C ILE A 28 7.80 5.65 -4.42
N GLU A 29 8.79 4.99 -5.04
CA GLU A 29 10.20 5.43 -5.02
C GLU A 29 10.37 6.80 -5.69
N LEU A 30 9.81 7.00 -6.90
CA LEU A 30 9.84 8.29 -7.60
C LEU A 30 9.14 9.41 -6.81
N LEU A 31 8.05 9.06 -6.11
CA LEU A 31 7.35 10.02 -5.27
C LEU A 31 8.16 10.39 -4.02
N ALA A 32 8.82 9.41 -3.39
CA ALA A 32 9.66 9.65 -2.22
C ALA A 32 10.87 10.52 -2.58
N ASP A 33 11.51 10.24 -3.71
CA ASP A 33 12.63 11.04 -4.25
C ASP A 33 12.19 12.49 -4.51
N ALA A 34 11.06 12.69 -5.20
CA ALA A 34 10.53 14.02 -5.48
C ALA A 34 10.09 14.82 -4.24
N LEU A 35 9.81 14.12 -3.13
CA LEU A 35 9.47 14.71 -1.84
C LEU A 35 10.69 14.83 -0.92
N CYS A 36 11.87 14.36 -1.35
CA CYS A 36 13.07 14.27 -0.54
C CYS A 36 12.81 13.53 0.79
N VAL A 37 12.10 12.40 0.71
CA VAL A 37 11.76 11.56 1.86
C VAL A 37 12.76 10.41 1.94
N ASP A 38 13.49 10.34 3.04
CA ASP A 38 14.52 9.33 3.31
C ASP A 38 14.35 8.69 4.71
N GLY A 39 15.22 7.73 5.02
CA GLY A 39 15.28 7.04 6.30
C GLY A 39 13.96 6.40 6.74
N ASP A 40 13.61 6.58 8.02
CA ASP A 40 12.38 6.06 8.61
C ASP A 40 11.11 6.53 7.90
N SER A 41 11.12 7.72 7.30
CA SER A 41 9.95 8.25 6.61
C SER A 41 9.72 7.55 5.28
N LEU A 42 10.80 7.17 4.58
CA LEU A 42 10.73 6.36 3.36
C LEU A 42 10.21 4.95 3.65
N GLU A 43 10.66 4.35 4.75
CA GLU A 43 10.18 3.03 5.19
C GLU A 43 8.69 3.08 5.56
N GLN A 44 8.26 4.12 6.29
CA GLN A 44 6.85 4.32 6.62
C GLN A 44 5.97 4.50 5.37
N LEU A 45 6.44 5.28 4.40
CA LEU A 45 5.74 5.48 3.13
C LEU A 45 5.57 4.16 2.35
N GLN A 46 6.66 3.38 2.23
CA GLN A 46 6.62 2.08 1.57
C GLN A 46 5.71 1.08 2.31
N GLN A 47 5.76 1.05 3.64
CA GLN A 47 4.89 0.20 4.46
C GLN A 47 3.41 0.58 4.29
N ALA A 48 3.07 1.87 4.27
CA ALA A 48 1.71 2.33 4.05
C ALA A 48 1.18 1.89 2.68
N ALA A 49 2.00 2.02 1.63
CA ALA A 49 1.67 1.56 0.28
C ALA A 49 1.43 0.03 0.20
N ARG A 50 2.24 -0.76 0.93
CA ARG A 50 2.12 -2.23 1.01
C ARG A 50 0.88 -2.68 1.80
N ARG A 51 0.61 -2.04 2.95
CA ARG A 51 -0.57 -2.37 3.78
C ARG A 51 -1.87 -2.17 3.02
N ARG A 52 -1.95 -1.08 2.23
CA ARG A 52 -3.11 -0.79 1.40
C ARG A 52 -3.33 -1.92 0.38
N SER A 53 -2.27 -2.34 -0.32
CA SER A 53 -2.34 -3.42 -1.31
C SER A 53 -2.76 -4.77 -0.70
N VAL A 54 -2.26 -5.13 0.49
CA VAL A 54 -2.67 -6.37 1.19
C VAL A 54 -4.12 -6.34 1.65
N ALA A 55 -4.62 -5.21 2.14
CA ALA A 55 -6.00 -5.06 2.62
C ALA A 55 -7.06 -5.27 1.52
N GLN A 56 -6.65 -5.25 0.25
CA GLN A 56 -7.54 -5.40 -0.90
C GLN A 56 -7.43 -6.75 -1.58
N CYS A 57 -6.53 -7.63 -1.13
CA CYS A 57 -6.51 -9.01 -1.57
C CYS A 57 -7.57 -9.79 -0.76
N PRO A 58 -8.80 -9.99 -1.27
CA PRO A 58 -9.85 -10.71 -0.54
C PRO A 58 -9.41 -12.13 -0.17
N ALA A 59 -8.49 -12.72 -0.93
CA ALA A 59 -7.96 -14.05 -0.69
C ALA A 59 -7.04 -14.14 0.55
N CYS A 60 -6.35 -13.05 0.92
CA CYS A 60 -5.52 -13.05 2.14
C CYS A 60 -6.43 -12.78 3.35
N SER A 61 -7.29 -11.76 3.31
CA SER A 61 -8.23 -11.47 4.39
C SER A 61 -9.19 -12.65 4.68
N ALA A 62 -9.68 -13.35 3.64
CA ALA A 62 -10.52 -14.53 3.83
C ALA A 62 -9.75 -15.74 4.42
N ARG A 63 -8.44 -15.86 4.15
CA ARG A 63 -7.62 -16.98 4.66
C ARG A 63 -7.32 -16.85 6.15
N TRP A 64 -7.10 -15.62 6.65
CA TRP A 64 -6.94 -15.37 8.09
C TRP A 64 -8.23 -15.64 8.87
N GLN A 65 -9.38 -15.36 8.25
CA GLN A 65 -10.69 -15.59 8.88
C GLN A 65 -11.02 -17.09 9.02
N LEU A 66 -10.54 -17.93 8.10
CA LEU A 66 -10.65 -19.39 8.20
C LEU A 66 -9.72 -19.98 9.27
N ASP A 67 -8.50 -19.45 9.45
CA ASP A 67 -7.58 -19.90 10.52
C ASP A 67 -8.15 -19.61 11.91
N GLU A 68 -8.82 -18.47 12.08
CA GLU A 68 -9.45 -18.08 13.34
C GLU A 68 -10.71 -18.90 13.66
N LEU A 69 -11.53 -19.22 12.64
CA LEU A 69 -12.70 -20.11 12.76
C LEU A 69 -12.27 -21.53 13.14
N VAL A 70 -11.30 -22.12 12.45
CA VAL A 70 -10.78 -23.47 12.74
C VAL A 70 -10.14 -23.55 14.13
N ARG A 71 -9.52 -22.46 14.62
CA ARG A 71 -8.93 -22.41 15.96
C ARG A 71 -10.00 -22.39 17.08
N ARG A 72 -11.23 -21.92 16.82
CA ARG A 72 -12.35 -21.98 17.78
C ARG A 72 -12.98 -23.38 17.90
N GLU A 73 -12.87 -24.22 16.88
CA GLU A 73 -13.52 -25.55 16.85
C GLU A 73 -12.76 -26.63 17.65
N LYS A 74 -11.50 -26.39 18.03
CA LYS A 74 -10.65 -27.38 18.73
C LYS A 74 -10.61 -27.25 20.26
N HIS A 75 -11.38 -26.35 20.85
CA HIS A 75 -11.50 -26.18 22.31
C HIS A 75 -12.92 -26.47 22.85
N GLY A 76 -13.76 -27.15 22.06
CA GLY A 76 -15.08 -27.64 22.47
C GLY A 76 -15.07 -29.13 22.72
#